data_AF-A0A0G0CIR4-F1
#
_entry.id   AF-A0A0G0CIR4-F1
#
_cell.length_a   1.000
_cell.length_b   1.000
_cell.length_c   1.000
_cell.angle_alpha   90.00
_cell.angle_beta   90.00
_cell.angle_gamma   90.00
#
_symmetry.space_group_name_H-M   'P 1'
#
loop_
_entity.id
_entity.type
_entity.pdbx_description
1 polymer ?
#
loop_
_entity_poly.entity_id
_entity_poly.type
_entity_poly.pdbx_seq_one_letter_code
_entity_poly.pdbx_strand_id
1 'polypeptide(L)' 'MDIFNLLFANNLILVLTKVFFLATDLMFILFLIVVLRQVTLMQALVNVTNDSFVLKSIIIALIIGSVSLFLTALVIL' A
#
# COMPACT_ATOMS: atom_id res chain seq x y z
N MET A 1 -21.63 -16.08 -31.70
CA MET A 1 -20.50 -16.55 -30.85
C MET A 1 -19.70 -15.37 -30.29
N ASP A 2 -19.60 -14.26 -31.02
CA ASP A 2 -18.72 -13.13 -30.66
C ASP A 2 -19.16 -12.35 -29.41
N ILE A 3 -20.48 -12.21 -29.17
CA ILE A 3 -21.00 -11.50 -27.98
C ILE A 3 -20.69 -12.25 -26.69
N PHE A 4 -20.75 -13.60 -26.72
CA PHE A 4 -20.41 -14.44 -25.56
C PHE A 4 -18.91 -14.40 -25.25
N ASN A 5 -18.06 -14.40 -26.28
CA ASN A 5 -16.61 -14.23 -26.11
C ASN A 5 -16.26 -12.83 -25.57
N LEU A 6 -16.96 -11.79 -26.01
CA LEU A 6 -16.75 -10.43 -25.53
C LEU A 6 -17.15 -10.29 -24.04
N LEU A 7 -18.31 -10.83 -23.66
CA LEU A 7 -18.78 -10.83 -22.26
C LEU A 7 -17.85 -11.64 -21.35
N PHE A 8 -17.39 -12.80 -21.82
CA PHE A 8 -16.44 -13.63 -21.08
C PHE A 8 -15.08 -12.94 -20.92
N ALA A 9 -14.55 -12.34 -21.99
CA ALA A 9 -13.31 -11.58 -21.95
C ALA A 9 -13.41 -10.37 -21.01
N ASN A 10 -14.53 -9.64 -21.04
CA ASN A 10 -14.72 -8.47 -20.19
C ASN A 10 -14.82 -8.85 -18.69
N ASN A 11 -15.52 -9.93 -18.37
CA ASN A 11 -15.57 -10.46 -17.01
C ASN A 11 -14.21 -10.99 -16.52
N LEU A 12 -13.44 -11.64 -17.41
CA LEU A 12 -12.09 -12.10 -17.10
C LEU A 12 -11.17 -10.91 -16.77
N ILE A 13 -11.21 -9.84 -17.58
CA ILE A 13 -10.42 -8.63 -17.36
C ILE A 13 -10.78 -7.98 -16.02
N LEU A 14 -12.07 -7.91 -15.69
CA LEU A 14 -12.53 -7.37 -14.41
C LEU A 14 -11.94 -8.17 -13.23
N VAL A 15 -12.03 -9.50 -13.28
CA VAL A 15 -11.49 -10.37 -12.23
C VAL A 15 -9.97 -10.25 -12.12
N LEU A 16 -9.26 -10.24 -13.25
CA LEU A 16 -7.80 -10.05 -13.27
C LEU A 16 -7.40 -8.70 -12.66
N THR A 17 -8.14 -7.64 -12.96
CA THR A 17 -7.89 -6.30 -12.41
C THR A 17 -8.06 -6.32 -10.89
N LYS A 18 -9.12 -6.94 -10.36
CA LYS A 18 -9.33 -7.08 -8.92
C LYS A 18 -8.21 -7.88 -8.24
N VAL A 19 -7.78 -8.98 -8.85
CA VAL A 19 -6.66 -9.80 -8.32
C VAL A 19 -5.35 -9.02 -8.33
N PHE A 20 -5.08 -8.24 -9.38
CA PHE A 20 -3.90 -7.39 -9.47
C PHE A 20 -3.89 -6.30 -8.39
N PHE A 21 -5.03 -5.65 -8.15
CA PHE A 21 -5.17 -4.67 -7.06
C PHE A 21 -4.92 -5.32 -5.70
N LEU A 22 -5.52 -6.48 -5.43
CA LEU A 22 -5.30 -7.24 -4.20
C LEU A 22 -3.81 -7.57 -3.98
N ALA A 23 -3.11 -8.01 -5.03
CA ALA A 23 -1.69 -8.32 -4.96
C ALA A 23 -0.83 -7.07 -4.69
N THR A 24 -1.20 -5.94 -5.31
CA THR A 24 -0.53 -4.65 -5.11
C THR A 24 -0.70 -4.15 -3.67
N ASP A 25 -1.90 -4.28 -3.10
CA ASP A 25 -2.17 -3.95 -1.70
C ASP A 25 -1.34 -4.80 -0.74
N LEU A 26 -1.24 -6.10 -1.01
CA LEU A 26 -0.39 -7.01 -0.21
C LEU A 26 1.08 -6.58 -0.23
N MET A 27 1.61 -6.24 -1.41
CA MET A 27 2.98 -5.74 -1.55
C MET A 27 3.18 -4.41 -0.84
N PHE A 28 2.17 -3.53 -0.88
CA PHE A 28 2.20 -2.25 -0.19
C PHE A 28 2.21 -2.40 1.34
N ILE A 29 1.45 -3.34 1.89
CA ILE A 29 1.49 -3.69 3.32
C ILE A 29 2.87 -4.21 3.71
N LEU A 30 3.48 -5.10 2.91
CA LEU A 30 4.84 -5.58 3.16
C LEU A 30 5.87 -4.43 3.15
N PHE A 31 5.74 -3.51 2.19
CA PHE A 31 6.56 -2.32 2.12
C PHE A 31 6.44 -1.47 3.41
N LEU A 32 5.23 -1.24 3.90
CA LEU A 32 5.00 -0.52 5.17
C LEU A 32 5.66 -1.17 6.36
N ILE A 33 5.58 -2.50 6.48
CA ILE A 33 6.24 -3.24 7.57
C ILE A 33 7.75 -3.00 7.51
N VAL A 34 8.36 -3.07 6.33
CA VAL A 34 9.79 -2.80 6.14
C VAL A 34 10.13 -1.37 6.51
N VAL A 35 9.33 -0.39 6.06
CA VAL A 35 9.55 1.02 6.38
C VAL A 35 9.43 1.28 7.88
N LEU A 36 8.40 0.76 8.55
CA LEU A 36 8.26 0.88 10.01
C LEU A 36 9.47 0.28 10.73
N ARG A 37 9.96 -0.88 10.29
CA ARG A 37 11.17 -1.49 10.85
C ARG A 37 12.41 -0.63 10.64
N GLN A 38 12.58 -0.03 9.47
CA GLN A 38 13.70 0.86 9.20
C GLN A 38 13.62 2.13 10.04
N VAL A 39 12.43 2.67 10.20
CA VAL A 39 12.19 3.87 11.01
C VAL A 39 12.45 3.59 12.49
N THR A 40 12.06 2.43 13.03
CA THR A 40 12.37 2.07 14.43
C THR A 40 13.87 1.81 14.64
N LEU A 41 14.55 1.19 13.69
CA LEU A 41 16.01 1.03 13.72
C LEU A 41 16.73 2.40 13.66
N MET A 42 16.25 3.32 12.82
CA MET A 42 16.76 4.69 12.79
C MET A 42 16.45 5.45 14.09
N GLN A 43 15.29 5.26 14.72
CA GLN A 43 15.04 5.84 16.06
C GLN A 43 16.04 5.32 17.09
N ALA A 44 16.31 4.01 17.10
CA ALA A 44 17.26 3.41 18.04
C ALA A 44 18.68 3.99 17.86
N LEU A 45 19.08 4.29 16.61
CA LEU A 45 20.35 4.95 16.28
C LEU A 45 20.34 6.46 16.60
N VAL A 46 19.23 7.14 16.29
CA VAL A 46 19.09 8.60 16.39
C VAL A 46 18.72 9.04 17.80
N ASN A 47 18.29 8.17 18.73
CA ASN A 47 18.02 8.55 20.13
C ASN A 47 19.27 9.06 20.91
N VAL A 48 20.44 9.14 20.26
CA VAL A 48 21.65 9.85 20.70
C VAL A 48 21.62 11.35 20.32
N THR A 49 20.70 11.76 19.44
CA THR A 49 20.51 13.09 18.86
C THR A 49 19.03 13.48 18.93
N ASN A 50 18.71 14.57 19.62
CA ASN A 50 17.36 14.98 20.07
C ASN A 50 16.25 15.24 19.01
N ASP A 51 16.36 14.75 17.77
CA ASP A 51 15.43 15.04 16.65
C ASP A 51 14.19 14.11 16.59
N SER A 52 13.59 13.84 17.75
CA SER A 52 12.38 13.01 17.89
C SER A 52 11.17 13.51 17.07
N PHE A 53 11.11 14.82 16.79
CA PHE A 53 9.96 15.44 16.13
C PHE A 53 9.87 15.14 14.62
N VAL A 54 11.00 15.23 13.90
CA VAL A 54 11.06 14.96 12.45
C VAL A 54 10.70 13.51 12.15
N LEU A 55 11.14 12.60 13.02
CA LEU A 55 10.93 11.19 12.80
C LEU A 55 9.47 10.77 13.09
N LYS A 56 8.81 11.41 14.08
CA LYS A 56 7.37 11.28 14.30
C LYS A 56 6.53 11.80 13.13
N SER A 57 6.92 12.92 12.52
CA SER A 57 6.17 13.48 11.38
C SER A 57 6.27 12.60 10.13
N ILE A 58 7.44 12.00 9.88
CA ILE A 58 7.63 11.04 8.78
C ILE A 58 6.74 9.80 8.97
N ILE A 59 6.65 9.26 10.19
CA ILE A 59 5.76 8.12 10.50
C ILE A 59 4.31 8.48 10.22
N ILE A 60 3.85 9.65 10.67
CA ILE A 60 2.47 10.10 10.49
C ILE A 60 2.17 10.28 8.99
N ALA A 61 3.08 10.89 8.24
CA ALA A 61 2.93 11.05 6.79
C ALA A 61 2.85 9.70 6.06
N LEU A 62 3.65 8.72 6.48
CA LEU A 62 3.60 7.34 5.98
C LEU A 62 2.28 6.64 6.28
N ILE A 63 1.76 6.80 7.50
CA ILE A 63 0.46 6.25 7.88
C ILE A 63 -0.64 6.88 7.02
N ILE A 64 -0.66 8.20 6.87
CA ILE A 64 -1.67 8.90 6.05
C ILE A 64 -1.58 8.45 4.59
N GLY A 65 -0.38 8.40 4.01
CA GLY A 65 -0.17 7.89 2.65
C GLY A 65 -0.64 6.45 2.49
N SER A 66 -0.41 5.60 3.51
CA SER A 66 -0.88 4.21 3.49
C SER A 66 -2.38 4.06 3.52
N VAL A 67 -3.04 4.82 4.38
CA VAL A 67 -4.49 4.84 4.50
C VAL A 67 -5.10 5.35 3.20
N SER A 68 -4.51 6.39 2.59
CA SER A 68 -4.97 6.92 1.31
C SER A 68 -4.87 5.89 0.18
N LEU A 69 -3.76 5.16 0.08
CA LEU A 69 -3.57 4.12 -0.94
C LEU A 69 -4.54 2.94 -0.73
N PHE A 70 -4.70 2.52 0.52
CA PHE A 70 -5.65 1.47 0.89
C PHE A 70 -7.11 1.86 0.59
N LEU A 71 -7.53 3.09 0.93
CA LEU A 71 -8.87 3.59 0.59
C LEU A 71 -9.07 3.69 -0.93
N THR A 72 -8.04 4.09 -1.67
CA THR A 72 -8.11 4.16 -3.13
C THR A 72 -8.31 2.77 -3.73
N ALA A 73 -7.60 1.77 -3.23
CA ALA A 73 -7.78 0.39 -3.64
C ALA A 73 -9.17 -0.16 -3.28
N LEU A 74 -9.70 0.17 -2.09
CA LEU A 74 -11.05 -0.20 -1.65
C LEU A 74 -12.13 0.37 -2.58
N VAL A 75 -11.98 1.61 -3.07
CA VAL A 75 -12.93 2.23 -4.00
C VAL A 75 -12.92 1.58 -5.38
N ILE A 76 -11.76 1.03 -5.80
CA ILE A 76 -11.59 0.40 -7.11
C ILE A 76 -12.08 -1.06 -7.12
N LEU A 77 -12.15 -1.71 -5.94
CA LEU A 77 -12.61 -3.10 -5.78
C LEU A 77 -14.13 -3.25 -5.93
#